data_AF-A0A3B0URN5-F1
#
_entry.id   AF-A0A3B0URN5-F1
#
_cell.length_a   1.000
_cell.length_b   1.000
_cell.length_c   1.000
_cell.angle_alpha   90.00
_cell.angle_beta   90.00
_cell.angle_gamma   90.00
#
_symmetry.space_group_name_H-M   'P 1'
#
loop_
_entity.id
_entity.type
_entity.pdbx_description
1 polymer ?
#
loop_
_entity_poly.entity_id
_entity_poly.type
_entity_poly.pdbx_seq_one_letter_code
_entity_poly.pdbx_strand_id
1 'polypeptide(L)'
;MQNDKFTLKSQEALQNSQRIAEQNGQQEIVAEHLLQAILEQQEGAVVPVLQKMGVTPETVTAEAQRLLSRLPKVSGSGFGQVYLSAALKKTIDEAFKLASKMQDEYVSQEHLFMAILEEKGSAVAKALQGLGINSKSFMQALAAIRGSQRVTDPDPEGKYQALEKYGRNLTLLAKQGKLDPVIGRDDEVRRVVQVLARRTKNNPVLIGEPG
;
A
#
# COMPACT_ATOMS: atom_id res chain seq x y z
N MET A 1 17.27 13.16 6.46
CA MET A 1 16.27 12.53 5.59
C MET A 1 15.33 13.61 5.09
N GLN A 2 14.99 13.64 3.81
CA GLN A 2 13.98 14.55 3.28
C GLN A 2 12.60 13.96 3.59
N ASN A 3 12.08 14.23 4.79
CA ASN A 3 10.80 13.67 5.24
C ASN A 3 9.63 14.06 4.33
N ASP A 4 9.72 15.23 3.69
CA ASP A 4 8.68 15.81 2.85
C ASP A 4 8.42 15.04 1.55
N LYS A 5 9.27 14.05 1.23
CA LYS A 5 9.15 13.21 0.03
C LYS A 5 8.52 11.85 0.29
N PHE A 6 8.07 11.57 1.50
CA PHE A 6 7.31 10.35 1.82
C PHE A 6 5.82 10.64 1.89
N THR A 7 4.99 9.65 1.55
CA THR A 7 3.55 9.70 1.84
C THR A 7 3.33 9.71 3.36
N LEU A 8 2.17 10.18 3.82
CA LEU A 8 1.82 10.19 5.24
C LEU A 8 1.92 8.78 5.84
N LYS A 9 1.42 7.77 5.11
CA LYS A 9 1.51 6.38 5.54
C LYS A 9 2.95 5.87 5.63
N SER A 10 3.82 6.25 4.70
CA SER A 10 5.25 5.92 4.78
C SER A 10 5.96 6.61 5.95
N GLN A 11 5.63 7.87 6.25
CA GLN A 11 6.20 8.59 7.40
C GLN A 11 5.79 7.93 8.71
N GLU A 12 4.50 7.59 8.85
CA GLU A 12 3.98 6.81 9.97
C GLU A 12 4.67 5.45 10.09
N ALA A 13 4.89 4.72 9.00
CA ALA A 13 5.58 3.44 9.02
C ALA A 13 7.02 3.57 9.53
N LEU A 14 7.77 4.59 9.08
CA LEU A 14 9.13 4.86 9.56
C LEU A 14 9.14 5.18 11.06
N GLN A 15 8.23 6.04 11.53
CA GLN A 15 8.10 6.35 12.97
C GLN A 15 7.70 5.12 13.79
N ASN A 16 6.78 4.29 13.28
CA ASN A 16 6.35 3.08 13.95
C ASN A 16 7.47 2.03 13.99
N SER A 17 8.31 1.93 12.95
CA SER A 17 9.47 1.03 12.94
C SER A 17 10.47 1.36 14.06
N GLN A 18 10.64 2.66 14.35
CA GLN A 18 11.44 3.12 15.48
C GLN A 18 10.83 2.65 16.81
N ARG A 19 9.52 2.84 16.97
CA ARG A 19 8.80 2.41 18.19
C ARG A 19 8.89 0.89 18.39
N ILE A 20 8.77 0.10 17.31
CA ILE A 20 8.90 -1.36 17.38
C ILE A 20 10.31 -1.74 17.85
N ALA A 21 11.36 -1.07 17.38
CA ALA A 21 12.74 -1.34 17.82
C ALA A 21 12.92 -1.03 19.31
N GLU A 22 12.43 0.13 19.76
CA GLU A 22 12.45 0.54 21.16
C GLU A 22 11.72 -0.47 22.07
N GLN A 23 10.51 -0.87 21.68
CA GLN A 23 9.70 -1.84 22.44
C GLN A 23 10.33 -3.23 22.51
N ASN A 24 11.06 -3.64 21.47
CA ASN A 24 11.74 -4.94 21.44
C ASN A 24 13.11 -4.92 22.13
N GLY A 25 13.57 -3.76 22.61
CA GLY A 25 14.90 -3.62 23.20
C GLY A 25 16.01 -3.73 22.14
N GLN A 26 15.76 -3.27 20.92
CA GLN A 26 16.65 -3.39 19.77
C GLN A 26 17.21 -2.01 19.42
N GLN A 27 18.52 -1.85 19.53
CA GLN A 27 19.17 -0.53 19.40
C GLN A 27 19.25 -0.04 17.95
N GLU A 28 19.22 -0.96 16.98
CA GLU A 28 19.34 -0.69 15.57
C GLU A 28 18.01 -0.97 14.85
N ILE A 29 17.51 0.03 14.13
CA ILE A 29 16.33 -0.10 13.28
C ILE A 29 16.76 -0.73 11.95
N VAL A 30 16.18 -1.88 11.64
CA VAL A 30 16.46 -2.70 10.45
C VAL A 30 15.20 -2.93 9.62
N ALA A 31 15.35 -3.51 8.43
CA ALA A 31 14.27 -3.73 7.47
C ALA A 31 13.10 -4.55 8.05
N GLU A 32 13.36 -5.47 8.97
CA GLU A 32 12.35 -6.26 9.68
C GLU A 32 11.37 -5.37 10.47
N HIS A 33 11.86 -4.30 11.10
CA HIS A 33 11.02 -3.35 11.85
C HIS A 33 10.13 -2.55 10.91
N LEU A 34 10.70 -2.11 9.79
CA LEU A 34 9.97 -1.37 8.78
C LEU A 34 8.90 -2.24 8.12
N LEU A 35 9.23 -3.49 7.80
CA LEU A 35 8.27 -4.46 7.29
C LEU A 35 7.11 -4.67 8.27
N GLN A 36 7.42 -4.91 9.55
CA GLN A 36 6.40 -5.08 10.58
C GLN A 36 5.50 -3.84 10.68
N ALA A 37 6.09 -2.65 10.71
CA ALA A 37 5.35 -1.39 10.77
C ALA A 37 4.42 -1.19 9.56
N ILE A 38 4.88 -1.54 8.35
CA ILE A 38 4.08 -1.46 7.12
C ILE A 38 2.89 -2.44 7.17
N LEU A 39 3.10 -3.66 7.66
CA LEU A 39 2.07 -4.72 7.70
C LEU A 39 1.02 -4.49 8.79
N GLU A 40 1.39 -3.89 9.92
CA GLU A 40 0.47 -3.57 11.03
C GLU A 40 -0.36 -2.30 10.77
N GLN A 41 0.06 -1.48 9.79
CA GLN A 41 -0.59 -0.20 9.53
C GLN A 41 -1.95 -0.38 8.87
N GLN A 42 -2.97 0.16 9.52
CA GLN A 42 -4.32 0.20 8.97
C GLN A 42 -4.39 1.11 7.74
N GLU A 43 -5.15 0.66 6.75
CA GLU A 43 -5.32 1.36 5.47
C GLU A 43 -3.97 1.59 4.74
N GLY A 44 -3.02 0.68 4.93
CA GLY A 44 -1.77 0.64 4.16
C GLY A 44 -1.96 0.05 2.76
N ALA A 45 -1.10 0.41 1.82
CA ALA A 45 -1.16 -0.04 0.43
C ALA A 45 -0.68 -1.49 0.25
N VAL A 46 0.17 -2.01 1.14
CA VAL A 46 0.85 -3.29 0.94
C VAL A 46 -0.05 -4.50 1.21
N VAL A 47 -0.86 -4.46 2.27
CA VAL A 47 -1.75 -5.59 2.63
C VAL A 47 -2.72 -5.96 1.49
N PRO A 48 -3.41 -5.01 0.83
CA PRO A 48 -4.22 -5.31 -0.35
C PRO A 48 -3.43 -5.97 -1.48
N VAL A 49 -2.19 -5.54 -1.72
CA VAL A 49 -1.32 -6.13 -2.76
C VAL A 49 -1.00 -7.59 -2.43
N LEU A 50 -0.66 -7.89 -1.17
CA LEU A 50 -0.42 -9.26 -0.73
C LEU A 50 -1.66 -10.15 -0.89
N GLN A 51 -2.83 -9.65 -0.50
CA GLN A 51 -4.10 -10.36 -0.70
C GLN A 51 -4.38 -10.63 -2.17
N LYS A 52 -4.09 -9.65 -3.05
CA LYS A 52 -4.23 -9.81 -4.51
C LYS A 52 -3.30 -10.87 -5.09
N MET A 53 -2.12 -11.06 -4.49
CA MET A 53 -1.19 -12.14 -4.83
C MET A 53 -1.66 -13.51 -4.33
N GLY A 54 -2.74 -13.58 -3.54
CA GLY A 54 -3.19 -14.80 -2.87
C GLY A 54 -2.34 -15.16 -1.65
N VAL A 55 -1.54 -14.22 -1.14
CA VAL A 55 -0.74 -14.41 0.07
C VAL A 55 -1.54 -13.94 1.28
N THR A 56 -1.63 -14.79 2.30
CA THR A 56 -2.27 -14.47 3.58
C THR A 56 -1.41 -13.46 4.35
N PRO A 57 -1.85 -12.20 4.54
CA PRO A 57 -1.05 -11.15 5.20
C PRO A 57 -0.58 -11.55 6.61
N GLU A 58 -1.41 -12.27 7.35
CA GLU A 58 -1.12 -12.75 8.70
C GLU A 58 0.10 -13.67 8.73
N THR A 59 0.31 -14.46 7.66
CA THR A 59 1.49 -15.33 7.54
C THR A 59 2.76 -14.49 7.34
N VAL A 60 2.67 -13.41 6.56
CA VAL A 60 3.79 -12.49 6.35
C VAL A 60 4.13 -11.74 7.65
N THR A 61 3.11 -11.28 8.38
CA THR A 61 3.28 -10.62 9.69
C THR A 61 3.91 -11.57 10.71
N ALA A 62 3.44 -12.82 10.79
CA ALA A 62 4.03 -13.82 11.69
C ALA A 62 5.50 -14.10 11.34
N GLU A 63 5.85 -14.15 10.06
CA GLU A 63 7.23 -14.34 9.61
C GLU A 63 8.11 -13.13 9.94
N ALA A 64 7.61 -11.91 9.76
CA ALA A 64 8.31 -10.68 10.16
C ALA A 64 8.57 -10.65 11.68
N GLN A 65 7.57 -11.00 12.50
CA GLN A 65 7.73 -11.12 13.95
C GLN A 65 8.76 -12.18 14.34
N ARG A 66 8.78 -13.33 13.65
CA ARG A 66 9.75 -14.42 13.86
C ARG A 66 11.19 -13.98 13.54
N LEU A 67 11.38 -13.10 12.56
CA LEU A 67 12.68 -12.51 12.25
C LEU A 67 13.08 -11.47 13.31
N LEU A 68 12.16 -10.58 13.69
CA LEU A 68 12.38 -9.59 14.76
C LEU A 68 12.79 -10.25 16.07
N SER A 69 12.16 -11.36 16.45
CA SER A 69 12.48 -12.05 17.71
C SER A 69 13.89 -12.63 17.76
N ARG A 70 14.57 -12.76 16.61
CA ARG A 70 15.95 -13.26 16.50
C ARG A 70 17.00 -12.16 16.55
N LEU A 71 16.59 -10.89 16.44
CA LEU A 71 17.54 -9.79 16.48
C LEU A 71 18.10 -9.60 17.90
N PRO A 72 19.38 -9.19 18.03
CA PRO A 72 20.00 -8.95 19.33
C PRO A 72 19.25 -7.91 20.15
N LYS A 73 19.07 -8.18 21.45
CA LYS A 73 18.46 -7.26 22.40
C LYS A 73 19.54 -6.64 23.29
N VAL A 74 19.43 -5.35 23.55
CA VAL A 74 20.35 -4.60 24.41
C VAL A 74 19.61 -4.26 25.70
N SER A 75 20.23 -4.57 26.84
CA SER A 75 19.72 -4.25 28.17
C SER A 75 20.73 -3.43 28.96
N GLY A 76 20.26 -2.47 29.77
CA GLY A 76 21.08 -1.69 30.71
C GLY A 76 20.92 -0.18 30.56
N SER A 77 21.61 0.57 31.40
CA SER A 77 21.61 2.06 31.45
C SER A 77 22.19 2.72 30.19
N GLY A 78 22.69 1.93 29.24
CA GLY A 78 23.14 2.37 27.91
C GLY A 78 22.12 2.09 26.79
N PHE A 79 20.86 1.77 27.10
CA PHE A 79 19.77 1.78 26.11
C PHE A 79 19.53 3.22 25.65
N GLY A 80 20.43 3.69 24.79
CA GLY A 80 20.42 5.03 24.22
C GLY A 80 19.39 5.14 23.10
N GLN A 81 19.49 6.23 22.35
CA GLN A 81 18.63 6.48 21.21
C GLN A 81 18.83 5.38 20.14
N VAL A 82 17.72 4.82 19.66
CA VAL A 82 17.75 3.89 18.52
C VAL A 82 18.18 4.63 17.25
N TYR A 83 18.88 3.92 16.36
CA TYR A 83 19.35 4.51 15.10
C TYR A 83 19.10 3.60 13.91
N LEU A 84 18.97 4.18 12.72
CA LEU A 84 18.82 3.41 11.49
C LEU A 84 20.13 2.69 11.13
N SER A 85 20.02 1.40 10.83
CA SER A 85 21.13 0.62 10.26
C SER A 85 21.61 1.20 8.93
N ALA A 86 22.88 0.95 8.62
CA ALA A 86 23.43 1.29 7.30
C ALA A 86 22.68 0.55 6.17
N ALA A 87 22.26 -0.69 6.43
CA ALA A 87 21.46 -1.49 5.52
C ALA A 87 20.09 -0.84 5.26
N LEU A 88 19.35 -0.48 6.31
CA LEU A 88 18.04 0.17 6.17
C LEU A 88 18.14 1.54 5.50
N LYS A 89 19.16 2.34 5.79
CA LYS A 89 19.40 3.60 5.07
C LYS A 89 19.51 3.37 3.56
N LYS A 90 20.29 2.36 3.15
CA LYS A 90 20.43 1.98 1.74
C LYS A 90 19.11 1.47 1.15
N THR A 91 18.33 0.70 1.90
CA THR A 91 16.99 0.26 1.48
C THR A 91 16.06 1.44 1.24
N ILE A 92 16.07 2.45 2.12
CA ILE A 92 15.29 3.68 1.94
C ILE A 92 15.76 4.46 0.71
N ASP A 93 17.07 4.58 0.48
CA ASP A 93 17.61 5.22 -0.72
C ASP A 93 17.19 4.48 -2.01
N GLU A 94 17.08 3.16 -1.97
CA GLU A 94 16.59 2.37 -3.11
C GLU A 94 15.08 2.60 -3.33
N ALA A 95 14.30 2.77 -2.27
CA ALA A 95 12.88 3.13 -2.39
C ALA A 95 12.68 4.47 -3.12
N PHE A 96 13.55 5.46 -2.90
CA PHE A 96 13.54 6.72 -3.67
C PHE A 96 13.81 6.51 -5.16
N LYS A 97 14.73 5.61 -5.51
CA LYS A 97 15.00 5.28 -6.92
C LYS A 97 13.82 4.55 -7.55
N LEU A 98 13.18 3.64 -6.82
CA LEU A 98 11.98 2.93 -7.27
C LEU A 98 10.84 3.91 -7.54
N ALA A 99 10.58 4.84 -6.61
CA ALA A 99 9.58 5.90 -6.82
C ALA A 99 9.89 6.72 -8.07
N SER A 100 11.14 7.16 -8.24
CA SER A 100 11.58 7.91 -9.43
C SER A 100 11.39 7.10 -10.73
N LYS A 101 11.70 5.80 -10.71
CA LYS A 101 11.52 4.89 -11.85
C LYS A 101 10.05 4.68 -12.20
N MET A 102 9.17 4.70 -11.19
CA MET A 102 7.72 4.65 -11.35
C MET A 102 7.10 6.01 -11.67
N GLN A 103 7.93 7.05 -11.79
CA GLN A 103 7.54 8.44 -12.03
C GLN A 103 6.62 9.01 -10.94
N ASP A 104 6.83 8.57 -9.71
CA ASP A 104 6.13 9.04 -8.53
C ASP A 104 6.85 10.21 -7.87
N GLU A 105 6.08 11.13 -7.32
CA GLU A 105 6.59 12.34 -6.67
C GLU A 105 6.89 12.11 -5.18
N TYR A 106 6.23 11.11 -4.57
CA TYR A 106 6.45 10.68 -3.19
C TYR A 106 6.72 9.18 -3.07
N VAL A 107 7.50 8.82 -2.05
CA VAL A 107 7.79 7.44 -1.66
C VAL A 107 6.65 6.89 -0.81
N SER A 108 5.75 6.12 -1.44
CA SER A 108 4.73 5.30 -0.77
C SER A 108 5.29 4.00 -0.16
N GLN A 109 4.48 3.31 0.66
CA GLN A 109 4.85 2.06 1.30
C GLN A 109 5.22 0.95 0.30
N GLU A 110 4.64 0.98 -0.90
CA GLU A 110 4.91 0.03 -1.98
C GLU A 110 6.38 0.05 -2.38
N HIS A 111 6.97 1.25 -2.47
CA HIS A 111 8.38 1.44 -2.80
C HIS A 111 9.29 0.93 -1.68
N LEU A 112 8.93 1.23 -0.42
CA LEU A 112 9.66 0.74 0.75
C LEU A 112 9.64 -0.79 0.80
N PHE A 113 8.47 -1.39 0.58
CA PHE A 113 8.31 -2.84 0.56
C PHE A 113 9.10 -3.49 -0.59
N MET A 114 9.04 -2.93 -1.80
CA MET A 114 9.83 -3.42 -2.93
C MET A 114 11.34 -3.30 -2.68
N ALA A 115 11.79 -2.20 -2.05
CA ALA A 115 13.19 -2.05 -1.70
C ALA A 115 13.65 -3.10 -0.67
N ILE A 116 12.83 -3.42 0.33
CA ILE A 116 13.09 -4.51 1.29
C ILE A 116 13.20 -5.85 0.55
N LEU A 117 12.31 -6.09 -0.41
CA LEU A 117 12.27 -7.34 -1.18
C LEU A 117 13.51 -7.54 -2.08
N GLU A 118 14.13 -6.44 -2.53
CA GLU A 118 15.31 -6.44 -3.38
C GLU A 118 16.63 -6.35 -2.60
N GLU A 119 16.58 -6.29 -1.27
CA GLU A 119 17.75 -6.22 -0.42
C GLU A 119 18.57 -7.51 -0.47
N LYS A 120 19.66 -7.48 -1.24
CA LYS A 120 20.53 -8.65 -1.47
C LYS A 120 21.12 -9.18 -0.16
N GLY A 121 20.93 -10.47 0.09
CA GLY A 121 21.50 -11.17 1.25
C GLY A 121 20.71 -11.01 2.54
N SER A 122 19.66 -10.18 2.54
CA SER A 122 18.80 -9.91 3.69
C SER A 122 17.96 -11.13 4.08
N ALA A 123 17.82 -11.38 5.38
CA ALA A 123 17.01 -12.48 5.90
C ALA A 123 15.52 -12.25 5.60
N VAL A 124 15.06 -11.00 5.71
CA VAL A 124 13.68 -10.62 5.39
C VAL A 124 13.36 -10.81 3.91
N ALA A 125 14.25 -10.41 3.00
CA ALA A 125 14.05 -10.62 1.57
C ALA A 125 13.91 -12.11 1.22
N LYS A 126 14.78 -12.96 1.80
CA LYS A 126 14.71 -14.42 1.61
C LYS A 126 13.43 -15.03 2.17
N ALA A 127 12.98 -14.58 3.33
CA ALA A 127 11.75 -15.04 3.95
C ALA A 127 10.51 -14.70 3.10
N LEU A 128 10.42 -13.45 2.62
CA LEU A 128 9.36 -13.03 1.70
C LEU A 128 9.35 -13.86 0.41
N GLN A 129 10.52 -14.11 -0.17
CA GLN A 129 10.66 -15.00 -1.35
C GLN A 129 10.21 -16.43 -1.07
N GLY A 130 10.50 -16.95 0.13
CA GLY A 130 10.01 -18.27 0.57
C GLY A 130 8.49 -18.36 0.69
N LEU A 131 7.81 -17.23 0.92
CA LEU A 131 6.35 -17.10 0.91
C LEU A 131 5.78 -16.86 -0.50
N GLY A 132 6.60 -16.95 -1.55
CA GLY A 132 6.20 -16.70 -2.94
C GLY A 132 6.13 -15.22 -3.31
N ILE A 133 6.52 -14.31 -2.42
CA ILE A 133 6.55 -12.87 -2.69
C ILE A 133 7.87 -12.53 -3.38
N ASN A 134 7.82 -12.18 -4.67
CA ASN A 134 8.96 -11.67 -5.42
C ASN A 134 8.61 -10.37 -6.16
N SER A 135 9.62 -9.56 -6.52
CA SER A 135 9.42 -8.23 -7.12
C SER A 135 8.50 -8.26 -8.33
N LYS A 136 8.62 -9.30 -9.17
CA LYS A 136 7.79 -9.44 -10.37
C LYS A 136 6.32 -9.66 -10.02
N SER A 137 6.03 -10.63 -9.15
CA SER A 137 4.66 -10.92 -8.71
C SER A 137 4.03 -9.76 -7.93
N PHE A 138 4.84 -9.08 -7.09
CA PHE A 138 4.39 -7.93 -6.32
C PHE A 138 4.03 -6.76 -7.24
N MET A 139 4.90 -6.45 -8.22
CA MET A 139 4.64 -5.39 -9.19
C MET A 139 3.41 -5.68 -10.06
N GLN A 140 3.17 -6.94 -10.44
CA GLN A 140 1.97 -7.33 -11.18
C GLN A 140 0.68 -7.13 -10.36
N ALA A 141 0.67 -7.56 -9.10
CA ALA A 141 -0.47 -7.36 -8.21
C ALA A 141 -0.69 -5.87 -7.90
N LEU A 142 0.41 -5.14 -7.68
CA LEU A 142 0.38 -3.70 -7.46
C LEU A 142 -0.24 -2.96 -8.65
N ALA A 143 0.20 -3.26 -9.87
CA ALA A 143 -0.37 -2.67 -11.08
C ALA A 143 -1.88 -2.94 -11.22
N ALA A 144 -2.38 -4.06 -10.72
CA ALA A 144 -3.81 -4.37 -10.74
C ALA A 144 -4.63 -3.56 -9.73
N ILE A 145 -4.04 -3.13 -8.61
CA ILE A 145 -4.70 -2.33 -7.57
C ILE A 145 -4.59 -0.84 -7.89
N ARG A 146 -3.37 -0.41 -8.20
CA ARG A 146 -3.01 0.98 -8.44
C ARG A 146 -3.35 1.45 -9.86
N GLY A 147 -3.45 0.52 -10.81
CA GLY A 147 -3.68 0.83 -12.23
C GLY A 147 -2.58 1.73 -12.79
N SER A 148 -2.98 2.80 -13.48
CA SER A 148 -2.08 3.83 -14.02
C SER A 148 -1.92 5.05 -13.10
N GLN A 149 -2.38 4.98 -11.85
CA GLN A 149 -2.30 6.12 -10.94
C GLN A 149 -0.87 6.32 -10.45
N ARG A 150 -0.42 7.57 -10.42
CA ARG A 150 0.86 7.98 -9.86
C ARG A 150 0.67 8.54 -8.46
N VAL A 151 1.69 8.38 -7.61
CA VAL A 151 1.73 8.96 -6.27
C VAL A 151 2.23 10.39 -6.40
N THR A 152 1.29 11.30 -6.66
CA THR A 152 1.56 12.74 -6.84
C THR A 152 1.07 13.59 -5.66
N ASP A 153 0.63 12.95 -4.57
CA ASP A 153 0.09 13.60 -3.38
C ASP A 153 0.63 12.88 -2.12
N PRO A 154 0.74 13.55 -0.97
CA PRO A 154 1.16 12.92 0.28
C PRO A 154 0.21 11.84 0.81
N ASP A 155 -1.07 11.82 0.43
CA ASP A 155 -2.05 10.80 0.86
C ASP A 155 -2.69 10.08 -0.36
N PRO A 156 -1.92 9.25 -1.09
CA PRO A 156 -2.45 8.46 -2.20
C PRO A 156 -3.24 7.25 -1.69
N GLU A 157 -2.91 6.70 -0.52
CA GLU A 157 -3.50 5.47 -0.01
C GLU A 157 -4.98 5.62 0.32
N GLY A 158 -5.44 6.78 0.79
CA GLY A 158 -6.87 7.07 0.96
C GLY A 158 -7.68 7.08 -0.35
N LYS A 159 -7.01 7.22 -1.51
CA LYS A 159 -7.65 7.17 -2.84
C LYS A 159 -7.71 5.76 -3.40
N TYR A 160 -6.72 4.92 -3.07
CA TYR A 160 -6.79 3.49 -3.34
C TYR A 160 -7.97 2.94 -2.54
N GLN A 161 -8.94 2.32 -3.22
CA GLN A 161 -10.16 1.75 -2.61
C GLN A 161 -11.24 2.75 -2.15
N ALA A 162 -11.20 4.04 -2.50
CA ALA A 162 -12.33 4.95 -2.21
C ALA A 162 -13.68 4.41 -2.74
N LEU A 163 -13.67 3.70 -3.88
CA LEU A 163 -14.85 3.03 -4.44
C LEU A 163 -15.32 1.84 -3.61
N GLU A 164 -14.43 1.09 -2.95
CA GLU A 164 -14.81 -0.03 -2.07
C GLU A 164 -15.25 0.48 -0.69
N LYS A 165 -14.60 1.54 -0.19
CA LYS A 165 -14.85 2.11 1.14
C LYS A 165 -16.15 2.93 1.20
N TYR A 166 -16.41 3.73 0.16
CA TYR A 166 -17.54 4.69 0.14
C TYR A 166 -18.50 4.49 -1.02
N GLY A 167 -18.19 3.58 -1.94
CA GLY A 167 -18.97 3.35 -3.15
C GLY A 167 -19.54 1.93 -3.23
N ARG A 168 -20.35 1.72 -4.25
CA ARG A 168 -20.81 0.40 -4.68
C ARG A 168 -20.60 0.29 -6.18
N ASN A 169 -19.80 -0.68 -6.62
CA ASN A 169 -19.50 -0.85 -8.04
C ASN A 169 -20.68 -1.51 -8.78
N LEU A 170 -21.59 -0.70 -9.32
CA LEU A 170 -22.76 -1.17 -10.05
C LEU A 170 -22.39 -1.92 -11.34
N THR A 171 -21.31 -1.54 -12.03
CA THR A 171 -20.84 -2.22 -13.25
C THR A 171 -20.42 -3.66 -12.99
N LEU A 172 -19.72 -3.91 -11.86
CA LEU A 172 -19.35 -5.25 -11.44
C LEU A 172 -20.59 -6.09 -11.09
N LEU A 173 -21.57 -5.51 -10.40
CA LEU A 173 -22.82 -6.19 -10.05
C LEU A 173 -23.66 -6.54 -11.28
N ALA A 174 -23.75 -5.64 -12.27
CA ALA A 174 -24.36 -5.91 -13.57
C ALA A 174 -23.69 -7.10 -14.25
N LYS A 175 -22.35 -7.13 -14.30
CA LYS A 175 -21.58 -8.22 -14.90
C LYS A 175 -21.82 -9.57 -14.19
N GLN A 176 -22.09 -9.54 -12.89
CA GLN A 176 -22.42 -10.72 -12.10
C GLN A 176 -23.91 -11.10 -12.16
N GLY A 177 -24.75 -10.35 -12.89
CA GLY A 177 -26.19 -10.59 -12.95
C GLY A 177 -26.94 -10.29 -11.64
N LYS A 178 -26.34 -9.49 -10.74
CA LYS A 178 -26.90 -9.15 -9.41
C LYS A 178 -27.68 -7.83 -9.40
N LEU A 179 -27.92 -7.22 -10.55
CA LEU A 179 -28.75 -6.03 -10.68
C LEU A 179 -30.03 -6.38 -11.41
N ASP A 180 -31.15 -5.97 -10.83
CA ASP A 180 -32.46 -6.10 -11.46
C ASP A 180 -32.58 -5.12 -12.64
N PRO A 181 -33.27 -5.51 -13.72
CA PRO A 181 -33.51 -4.61 -14.85
C PRO A 181 -34.41 -3.45 -14.42
N VAL A 182 -34.08 -2.25 -14.86
CA VAL A 182 -34.91 -1.06 -14.65
C VAL A 182 -36.04 -1.08 -15.68
N ILE A 183 -37.30 -1.04 -15.23
CA ILE A 183 -38.49 -1.12 -16.09
C ILE A 183 -39.06 0.29 -16.31
N GLY A 184 -39.38 0.63 -17.55
CA GLY A 184 -40.14 1.84 -17.89
C GLY A 184 -39.37 3.16 -17.81
N ARG A 185 -38.03 3.11 -17.80
CA ARG A 185 -37.13 4.29 -17.72
C ARG A 185 -36.17 4.39 -18.91
N ASP A 186 -36.52 3.78 -20.06
CA ASP A 186 -35.64 3.66 -21.23
C ASP A 186 -35.21 5.02 -21.79
N ASP A 187 -36.11 6.00 -21.81
CA ASP A 187 -35.83 7.32 -22.36
C ASP A 187 -34.92 8.14 -21.43
N GLU A 188 -35.11 8.06 -20.12
CA GLU A 188 -34.21 8.69 -19.14
C GLU A 188 -32.81 8.06 -19.21
N VAL A 189 -32.71 6.73 -19.25
CA VAL A 189 -31.43 6.03 -19.38
C VAL A 189 -30.71 6.44 -20.68
N ARG A 190 -31.43 6.48 -21.81
CA ARG A 190 -30.87 6.93 -23.09
C ARG A 190 -30.37 8.37 -23.02
N ARG A 191 -31.11 9.26 -22.35
CA ARG A 191 -30.72 10.66 -22.17
C ARG A 191 -29.49 10.81 -21.28
N VAL A 192 -29.37 10.04 -20.20
CA VAL A 192 -28.18 10.00 -19.34
C VAL A 192 -26.95 9.60 -20.15
N VAL A 193 -27.04 8.52 -20.93
CA VAL A 193 -25.94 8.05 -21.80
C VAL A 193 -25.55 9.12 -22.82
N GLN A 194 -26.54 9.79 -23.43
CA GLN A 194 -26.28 10.87 -24.39
C GLN A 194 -25.53 12.06 -23.76
N VAL A 195 -25.85 12.42 -22.50
CA VAL A 195 -25.15 13.49 -21.78
C VAL A 195 -23.72 13.07 -21.44
N LEU A 196 -23.53 11.86 -20.91
CA LEU A 196 -22.21 11.31 -20.58
C LEU A 196 -21.27 11.25 -21.80
N ALA A 197 -21.81 11.04 -22.99
CA ALA A 197 -21.04 10.98 -24.25
C ALA A 197 -20.56 12.35 -24.78
N ARG A 198 -20.97 13.47 -24.18
CA ARG A 198 -20.57 14.81 -24.63
C ARG A 198 -19.12 15.14 -24.25
N ARG A 199 -18.47 16.00 -25.04
CA ARG A 199 -17.12 16.51 -24.71
C ARG A 199 -17.12 17.58 -23.62
N THR A 200 -18.20 18.35 -23.51
CA THR A 200 -18.39 19.39 -22.48
C THR A 200 -19.78 19.24 -21.87
N LYS A 201 -19.94 19.64 -20.60
CA LYS A 201 -21.19 19.46 -19.82
C LYS A 201 -21.67 18.00 -19.83
N ASN A 202 -20.76 17.09 -19.51
CA ASN A 202 -20.96 15.64 -19.55
C ASN A 202 -21.43 15.04 -18.21
N ASN A 203 -21.73 15.87 -17.22
CA ASN A 203 -22.23 15.43 -15.91
C ASN A 203 -23.76 15.53 -15.89
N PRO A 204 -24.50 14.41 -16.01
CA PRO A 204 -25.95 14.42 -15.93
C PRO A 204 -26.43 14.74 -14.51
N VAL A 205 -27.52 15.50 -14.40
CA VAL A 205 -28.22 15.76 -13.14
C VAL A 205 -29.64 15.22 -13.30
N LEU A 206 -30.01 14.28 -12.44
CA LEU A 206 -31.36 13.73 -12.39
C LEU A 206 -32.22 14.61 -11.47
N ILE A 207 -33.38 15.02 -11.95
CA ILE A 207 -34.33 15.86 -11.21
C ILE A 207 -35.68 15.15 -11.25
N GLY A 208 -36.28 14.98 -10.08
CA GLY A 208 -37.56 14.32 -9.89
C GLY A 208 -37.85 14.12 -8.40
N GLU A 209 -39.07 13.69 -8.09
CA GLU A 209 -39.39 13.23 -6.74
C GLU A 209 -38.64 11.92 -6.45
N PRO A 210 -38.22 11.68 -5.20
CA PRO A 210 -37.60 10.42 -4.81
C PRO A 210 -38.60 9.27 -4.88
N GLY A 211 -38.22 8.17 -5.52
CA GLY A 211 -39.04 6.96 -5.73
C GLY A 211 -39.08 6.53 -7.19
#